data_AF-A0A376B4D9-F1
#
_entry.id   AF-A0A376B4D9-F1
#
_cell.length_a   1.000
_cell.length_b   1.000
_cell.length_c   1.000
_cell.angle_alpha   90.00
_cell.angle_beta   90.00
_cell.angle_gamma   90.00
#
_symmetry.space_group_name_H-M   'P 1'
#
loop_
_entity.id
_entity.type
_entity.pdbx_description
1 polymer ?
#
loop_
_entity_poly.entity_id
_entity_poly.type
_entity_poly.pdbx_seq_one_letter_code
_entity_poly.pdbx_strand_id
1 'polypeptide(L)'
;MANVLSMYRTVKRLGIPDSQIILMLSDDVSCNSRNLFPGAVFNNKDHMLDLYGESVEVDYRGYEVTVENFIRLLTDRWDEDHPKSKRLLTNENSNIFIYMTGHGGADFLKFQDAEEIASLDIANAFHQMYEKKRYNEIFFMIDTCQANTMYSKFYSPNILACGSSEFEESSYSHHSDVELGVAVIDRFTYYSLEFLENIKDKTSNLTMKDLFDYLTFDKVHSHTGVRTDLFKRNVSDVLITDFFGNVQEIIPDLSDSDGNNIKHGINDEEDYYIEKTVLDLAIEASGNSSDVLEENKTNTLVLKENDINKYLHNTIKSGHDAANSKGEGPITWWKTLASTTNGVIFTTLCFILYKFVIVTEPKN
;
A
#
# COMPACT_ATOMS: atom_id res chain seq x y z
N MET A 1 -1.57 -0.13 9.97
CA MET A 1 -1.71 -1.57 9.61
C MET A 1 -3.09 -1.95 9.05
N ALA A 2 -4.19 -1.76 9.79
CA ALA A 2 -5.53 -2.20 9.36
C ALA A 2 -6.01 -1.62 8.01
N ASN A 3 -5.65 -0.37 7.68
CA ASN A 3 -5.89 0.23 6.36
C ASN A 3 -5.41 -0.67 5.21
N VAL A 4 -4.15 -1.09 5.27
CA VAL A 4 -3.51 -1.92 4.23
C VAL A 4 -4.07 -3.32 4.20
N LEU A 5 -4.30 -3.95 5.35
CA LEU A 5 -4.92 -5.27 5.38
C LEU A 5 -6.34 -5.23 4.79
N SER A 6 -7.10 -4.16 5.04
CA SER A 6 -8.42 -3.97 4.44
C SER A 6 -8.34 -3.81 2.92
N MET A 7 -7.34 -3.04 2.43
CA MET A 7 -7.10 -2.90 0.99
C MET A 7 -6.66 -4.22 0.35
N TYR A 8 -5.77 -4.96 1.00
CA TYR A 8 -5.32 -6.30 0.61
C TYR A 8 -6.50 -7.27 0.45
N ARG A 9 -7.39 -7.35 1.45
CA ARG A 9 -8.60 -8.19 1.35
C ARG A 9 -9.50 -7.76 0.21
N THR A 10 -9.63 -6.47 -0.04
CA THR A 10 -10.45 -5.93 -1.13
C THR A 10 -9.92 -6.35 -2.50
N VAL A 11 -8.62 -6.18 -2.76
CA VAL A 11 -8.03 -6.60 -4.04
C VAL A 11 -8.08 -8.12 -4.23
N LYS A 12 -7.90 -8.90 -3.16
CA LYS A 12 -8.10 -10.37 -3.20
C LYS A 12 -9.52 -10.76 -3.53
N ARG A 13 -10.51 -10.14 -2.88
CA ARG A 13 -11.94 -10.34 -3.16
C ARG A 13 -12.29 -10.04 -4.61
N LEU A 14 -11.66 -9.03 -5.21
CA LEU A 14 -11.81 -8.66 -6.62
C LEU A 14 -10.97 -9.56 -7.58
N GLY A 15 -10.35 -10.61 -7.05
CA GLY A 15 -9.79 -11.73 -7.78
C GLY A 15 -8.30 -11.64 -8.11
N ILE A 16 -7.57 -10.71 -7.48
CA ILE A 16 -6.11 -10.64 -7.63
C ILE A 16 -5.47 -11.66 -6.69
N PRO A 17 -4.67 -12.61 -7.21
CA PRO A 17 -4.01 -13.63 -6.40
C PRO A 17 -2.80 -13.07 -5.64
N ASP A 18 -2.40 -13.71 -4.55
CA ASP A 18 -1.27 -13.27 -3.70
C ASP A 18 0.05 -13.18 -4.47
N SER A 19 0.27 -14.05 -5.45
CA SER A 19 1.44 -13.97 -6.36
C SER A 19 1.60 -12.63 -7.11
N GLN A 20 0.54 -11.82 -7.14
CA GLN A 20 0.46 -10.50 -7.76
C GLN A 20 0.40 -9.36 -6.73
N ILE A 21 0.35 -9.65 -5.44
CA ILE A 21 0.29 -8.64 -4.39
C ILE A 21 1.61 -8.65 -3.64
N ILE A 22 2.23 -7.49 -3.46
CA ILE A 22 3.35 -7.31 -2.56
C ILE A 22 2.87 -6.54 -1.34
N LEU A 23 2.89 -7.20 -0.18
CA LEU A 23 2.43 -6.65 1.08
C LEU A 23 3.61 -6.32 2.00
N MET A 24 3.75 -5.03 2.35
CA MET A 24 4.79 -4.53 3.26
C MET A 24 4.14 -4.02 4.55
N LEU A 25 4.35 -4.73 5.65
CA LEU A 25 3.87 -4.36 6.98
C LEU A 25 5.03 -4.02 7.90
N SER A 26 5.12 -2.75 8.26
CA SER A 26 6.20 -2.20 9.08
C SER A 26 6.12 -2.57 10.56
N ASP A 27 4.93 -2.89 11.07
CA ASP A 27 4.72 -3.27 12.46
C ASP A 27 4.00 -4.61 12.56
N ASP A 28 4.25 -5.32 13.66
CA ASP A 28 3.51 -6.51 14.05
C ASP A 28 2.58 -6.17 15.23
N VAL A 29 1.58 -5.33 14.93
CA VAL A 29 0.56 -4.94 15.91
C VAL A 29 -0.26 -6.15 16.38
N SER A 30 -0.24 -7.25 15.61
CA SER A 30 -0.92 -8.50 15.98
C SER A 30 -0.25 -9.17 17.19
N CYS A 31 1.08 -9.08 17.32
CA CYS A 31 1.85 -9.64 18.44
C CYS A 31 2.23 -8.62 19.52
N ASN A 32 1.72 -7.39 19.44
CA ASN A 32 2.02 -6.35 20.42
C ASN A 32 1.41 -6.68 21.79
N SER A 33 2.17 -6.52 22.88
CA SER A 33 1.68 -6.79 24.24
C SER A 33 0.50 -5.91 24.69
N ARG A 34 0.25 -4.80 23.97
CA ARG A 34 -0.91 -3.93 24.17
C ARG A 34 -2.15 -4.40 23.42
N ASN A 35 -2.01 -5.33 22.47
CA ASN A 35 -3.14 -5.89 21.75
C ASN A 35 -3.89 -6.86 22.69
N LEU A 36 -5.16 -6.55 22.97
CA LEU A 36 -6.05 -7.38 23.79
C LEU A 36 -6.42 -8.70 23.09
N PHE A 37 -6.22 -8.78 21.77
CA PHE A 37 -6.52 -9.95 20.93
C PHE A 37 -5.25 -10.41 20.17
N PRO A 38 -4.36 -11.18 20.83
CA PRO A 38 -3.12 -11.62 20.21
C PRO A 38 -3.35 -12.40 18.92
N GLY A 39 -2.62 -12.05 17.86
CA GLY A 39 -2.70 -12.67 16.55
C GLY A 39 -3.85 -12.16 15.66
N ALA A 40 -4.68 -11.24 16.14
CA ALA A 40 -5.80 -10.69 15.38
C ALA A 40 -5.68 -9.17 15.18
N VAL A 41 -6.25 -8.67 14.08
CA VAL A 41 -6.25 -7.24 13.72
C VAL A 41 -7.61 -6.87 13.16
N PHE A 42 -8.21 -5.79 13.64
CA PHE A 42 -9.57 -5.38 13.25
C PHE A 42 -9.58 -3.98 12.62
N ASN A 43 -10.51 -3.73 11.68
CA ASN A 43 -10.80 -2.39 11.15
C ASN A 43 -12.11 -1.80 11.68
N ASN A 44 -12.78 -2.49 12.59
CA ASN A 44 -13.99 -2.01 13.24
C ASN A 44 -13.90 -2.26 14.75
N LYS A 45 -14.64 -1.43 15.48
CA LYS A 45 -14.78 -1.44 16.93
C LYS A 45 -15.49 -2.69 17.48
N ASP A 46 -16.20 -3.41 16.63
CA ASP A 46 -16.98 -4.59 17.02
C ASP A 46 -16.17 -5.89 16.85
N HIS A 47 -14.89 -5.79 16.45
CA HIS A 47 -13.94 -6.90 16.28
C HIS A 47 -14.47 -8.06 15.42
N MET A 48 -15.33 -7.76 14.44
CA MET A 48 -16.10 -8.81 13.75
C MET A 48 -15.32 -9.50 12.63
N LEU A 49 -14.31 -8.83 12.08
CA LEU A 49 -13.48 -9.37 11.02
C LEU A 49 -11.99 -9.27 11.39
N ASP A 50 -11.39 -10.41 11.69
CA ASP A 50 -9.94 -10.51 11.78
C ASP A 50 -9.33 -10.37 10.39
N LEU A 51 -8.69 -9.22 10.18
CA LEU A 51 -8.00 -8.86 8.95
C LEU A 51 -6.68 -9.60 8.77
N TYR A 52 -6.06 -10.06 9.86
CA TYR A 52 -4.77 -10.73 9.82
C TYR A 52 -4.95 -12.20 9.47
N GLY A 53 -5.70 -12.97 10.26
CA GLY A 53 -6.15 -14.33 9.95
C GLY A 53 -5.09 -15.30 9.38
N GLU A 54 -5.54 -16.45 8.88
CA GLU A 54 -4.62 -17.47 8.31
C GLU A 54 -4.25 -17.21 6.84
N SER A 55 -4.93 -16.27 6.16
CA SER A 55 -4.89 -16.12 4.69
C SER A 55 -4.11 -14.91 4.17
N VAL A 56 -3.36 -14.22 5.04
CA VAL A 56 -2.56 -13.04 4.66
C VAL A 56 -1.11 -13.44 4.39
N GLU A 57 -0.65 -13.21 3.16
CA GLU A 57 0.74 -13.38 2.75
C GLU A 57 1.46 -12.04 2.88
N VAL A 58 2.28 -11.89 3.94
CA VAL A 58 3.10 -10.68 4.13
C VAL A 58 4.52 -10.93 3.62
N ASP A 59 4.91 -10.19 2.58
CA ASP A 59 6.21 -10.30 1.89
C ASP A 59 7.35 -9.61 2.62
N TYR A 60 7.13 -8.40 3.13
CA TYR A 60 8.13 -7.63 3.89
C TYR A 60 7.54 -7.30 5.25
N ARG A 61 8.21 -7.73 6.31
CA ARG A 61 7.75 -7.58 7.70
C ARG A 61 8.75 -6.80 8.54
N GLY A 62 8.27 -5.91 9.40
CA GLY A 62 9.10 -5.24 10.40
C GLY A 62 10.31 -4.56 9.77
N TYR A 63 11.51 -4.97 10.21
CA TYR A 63 12.79 -4.43 9.72
C TYR A 63 13.06 -4.62 8.23
N GLU A 64 12.31 -5.48 7.52
CA GLU A 64 12.41 -5.58 6.05
C GLU A 64 11.66 -4.44 5.32
N VAL A 65 10.80 -3.69 6.02
CA VAL A 65 10.07 -2.54 5.45
C VAL A 65 10.94 -1.29 5.59
N THR A 66 11.84 -1.12 4.63
CA THR A 66 12.78 0.02 4.51
C THR A 66 12.56 0.78 3.20
N VAL A 67 13.01 2.03 3.16
CA VAL A 67 12.95 2.84 1.93
C VAL A 67 13.76 2.16 0.82
N GLU A 68 14.93 1.61 1.17
CA GLU A 68 15.78 0.89 0.23
C GLU A 68 15.05 -0.30 -0.41
N ASN A 69 14.41 -1.15 0.39
CA ASN A 69 13.71 -2.32 -0.12
C ASN A 69 12.52 -1.93 -1.00
N PHE A 70 11.78 -0.87 -0.65
CA PHE A 70 10.69 -0.36 -1.47
C PHE A 70 11.19 0.17 -2.83
N ILE A 71 12.26 0.97 -2.85
CA ILE A 71 12.84 1.49 -4.11
C ILE A 71 13.43 0.36 -4.96
N ARG A 72 14.11 -0.62 -4.34
CA ARG A 72 14.64 -1.81 -5.04
C ARG A 72 13.50 -2.67 -5.59
N LEU A 73 12.39 -2.81 -4.88
CA LEU A 73 11.19 -3.49 -5.35
C LEU A 73 10.66 -2.84 -6.64
N LEU A 74 10.46 -1.52 -6.64
CA LEU A 74 9.97 -0.78 -7.80
C LEU A 74 10.93 -0.87 -8.99
N THR A 75 12.23 -0.71 -8.75
CA THR A 75 13.25 -0.62 -9.80
C THR A 75 13.85 -1.96 -10.22
N ASP A 76 13.50 -3.04 -9.50
CA ASP A 76 14.01 -4.42 -9.59
C ASP A 76 15.53 -4.46 -9.62
N ARG A 77 16.11 -3.82 -8.61
CA ARG A 77 17.56 -3.79 -8.36
C ARG A 77 17.89 -4.80 -7.27
N TRP A 78 17.70 -6.06 -7.60
CA TRP A 78 17.97 -7.20 -6.73
C TRP A 78 18.99 -8.15 -7.38
N ASP A 79 19.81 -8.79 -6.55
CA ASP A 79 20.71 -9.86 -6.98
C ASP A 79 19.89 -11.07 -7.49
N GLU A 80 20.49 -11.96 -8.29
CA GLU A 80 19.78 -13.10 -8.90
C GLU A 80 19.12 -14.04 -7.87
N ASP A 81 19.71 -14.16 -6.69
CA ASP A 81 19.23 -15.01 -5.60
C ASP A 81 18.02 -14.43 -4.84
N HIS A 82 17.63 -13.17 -5.08
CA HIS A 82 16.50 -12.57 -4.36
C HIS A 82 15.19 -13.27 -4.73
N PRO A 83 14.37 -13.70 -3.73
CA PRO A 83 13.18 -14.51 -3.97
C PRO A 83 12.22 -13.88 -4.98
N LYS A 84 11.76 -14.67 -5.97
CA LYS A 84 10.80 -14.20 -6.99
C LYS A 84 9.46 -13.75 -6.39
N SER A 85 9.02 -14.36 -5.28
CA SER A 85 7.81 -13.96 -4.56
C SER A 85 7.90 -12.52 -4.07
N LYS A 86 9.07 -12.09 -3.59
CA LYS A 86 9.32 -10.72 -3.11
C LYS A 86 9.67 -9.72 -4.23
N ARG A 87 9.42 -10.05 -5.51
CA ARG A 87 9.71 -9.18 -6.66
C ARG A 87 8.46 -8.68 -7.37
N LEU A 88 8.51 -7.41 -7.76
CA LEU A 88 7.53 -6.79 -8.64
C LEU A 88 7.82 -7.15 -10.11
N LEU A 89 7.44 -8.36 -10.50
CA LEU A 89 7.61 -8.89 -11.86
C LEU A 89 6.55 -8.31 -12.82
N THR A 90 6.79 -7.09 -13.29
CA THR A 90 5.91 -6.33 -14.20
C THR A 90 6.62 -5.98 -15.52
N ASN A 91 5.84 -5.63 -16.54
CA ASN A 91 6.27 -5.29 -17.89
C ASN A 91 5.43 -4.14 -18.46
N GLU A 92 5.64 -3.79 -19.73
CA GLU A 92 4.96 -2.69 -20.44
C GLU A 92 3.45 -2.84 -20.57
N ASN A 93 2.91 -4.03 -20.29
CA ASN A 93 1.48 -4.34 -20.36
C ASN A 93 0.86 -4.46 -18.96
N SER A 94 1.63 -4.21 -17.90
CA SER A 94 1.19 -4.41 -16.51
C SER A 94 0.58 -3.11 -15.95
N ASN A 95 -0.66 -3.16 -15.47
CA ASN A 95 -1.21 -2.09 -14.64
C ASN A 95 -0.81 -2.32 -13.18
N ILE A 96 -0.38 -1.26 -12.50
CA ILE A 96 0.13 -1.34 -11.13
C ILE A 96 -0.69 -0.43 -10.24
N PHE A 97 -1.21 -0.96 -9.14
CA PHE A 97 -1.79 -0.16 -8.06
C PHE A 97 -0.83 -0.12 -6.88
N ILE A 98 -0.47 1.08 -6.46
CA ILE A 98 0.39 1.33 -5.30
C ILE A 98 -0.43 2.07 -4.26
N TYR A 99 -0.59 1.46 -3.10
CA TYR A 99 -1.26 2.06 -1.95
C TYR A 99 -0.27 2.22 -0.79
N MET A 100 -0.14 3.45 -0.29
CA MET A 100 0.73 3.76 0.84
C MET A 100 -0.07 4.49 1.91
N THR A 101 0.15 4.15 3.17
CA THR A 101 -0.51 4.82 4.30
C THR A 101 0.39 4.88 5.52
N GLY A 102 0.32 6.01 6.23
CA GLY A 102 1.13 6.25 7.40
C GLY A 102 1.19 7.72 7.78
N HIS A 103 2.20 8.08 8.56
CA HIS A 103 2.47 9.44 8.98
C HIS A 103 3.45 10.12 8.03
N GLY A 104 3.09 11.31 7.59
CA GLY A 104 3.89 12.08 6.65
C GLY A 104 3.68 13.57 6.81
N GLY A 105 4.19 14.29 5.82
CA GLY A 105 4.05 15.73 5.72
C GLY A 105 4.36 16.19 4.30
N ALA A 106 4.71 17.47 4.16
CA ALA A 106 5.03 18.02 2.85
C ALA A 106 6.20 17.28 2.18
N ASP A 107 5.92 16.61 1.07
CA ASP A 107 6.88 15.89 0.23
C ASP A 107 7.58 14.69 0.88
N PHE A 108 7.09 14.17 2.02
CA PHE A 108 7.62 12.92 2.60
C PHE A 108 6.56 12.05 3.29
N LEU A 109 6.86 10.75 3.35
CA LEU A 109 6.16 9.74 4.13
C LEU A 109 7.18 9.02 5.02
N LYS A 110 6.87 8.74 6.28
CA LYS A 110 7.82 8.06 7.15
C LYS A 110 7.91 6.57 6.81
N PHE A 111 9.04 5.96 7.09
CA PHE A 111 9.26 4.53 6.98
C PHE A 111 9.83 4.09 8.31
N GLN A 112 9.01 3.39 9.09
CA GLN A 112 9.33 3.11 10.49
C GLN A 112 9.55 4.42 11.27
N ASP A 113 10.24 4.34 12.42
CA ASP A 113 10.60 5.51 13.23
C ASP A 113 11.91 6.20 12.79
N ALA A 114 12.59 5.67 11.77
CA ALA A 114 13.98 6.04 11.49
C ALA A 114 14.24 6.60 10.08
N GLU A 115 13.41 6.25 9.10
CA GLU A 115 13.59 6.64 7.70
C GLU A 115 12.40 7.44 7.18
N GLU A 116 12.61 8.17 6.09
CA GLU A 116 11.57 8.90 5.38
C GLU A 116 11.80 8.71 3.89
N ILE A 117 10.73 8.49 3.13
CA ILE A 117 10.76 8.48 1.66
C ILE A 117 10.25 9.82 1.14
N ALA A 118 11.01 10.47 0.27
CA ALA A 118 10.59 11.72 -0.33
C ALA A 118 9.75 11.50 -1.60
N SER A 119 8.90 12.47 -1.93
CA SER A 119 8.12 12.48 -3.19
C SER A 119 9.01 12.36 -4.44
N LEU A 120 10.22 12.93 -4.38
CA LEU A 120 11.22 12.85 -5.45
C LEU A 120 11.82 11.45 -5.61
N ASP A 121 12.00 10.69 -4.53
CA ASP A 121 12.54 9.32 -4.60
C ASP A 121 11.56 8.41 -5.36
N ILE A 122 10.26 8.53 -5.06
CA ILE A 122 9.19 7.82 -5.77
C ILE A 122 9.14 8.26 -7.23
N ALA A 123 9.21 9.57 -7.51
CA ALA A 123 9.22 10.10 -8.88
C ALA A 123 10.36 9.50 -9.71
N ASN A 124 11.57 9.43 -9.13
CA ASN A 124 12.75 8.86 -9.78
C ASN A 124 12.64 7.33 -9.94
N ALA A 125 12.03 6.62 -8.99
CA ALA A 125 11.76 5.19 -9.13
C ALA A 125 10.78 4.92 -10.27
N PHE A 126 9.67 5.65 -10.34
CA PHE A 126 8.70 5.54 -11.44
C PHE A 126 9.32 5.89 -12.79
N HIS A 127 10.21 6.88 -12.85
CA HIS A 127 10.94 7.17 -14.08
C HIS A 127 11.84 6.02 -14.53
N GLN A 128 12.55 5.38 -13.61
CA GLN A 128 13.31 4.18 -13.95
C GLN A 128 12.44 3.03 -14.39
N MET A 129 11.26 2.85 -13.79
CA MET A 129 10.29 1.85 -14.23
C MET A 129 9.81 2.13 -15.66
N TYR A 130 9.57 3.40 -15.99
CA TYR A 130 9.14 3.83 -17.31
C TYR A 130 10.22 3.56 -18.38
N GLU A 131 11.46 3.99 -18.12
CA GLU A 131 12.59 3.77 -19.04
C GLU A 131 12.87 2.27 -19.25
N LYS A 132 12.65 1.45 -18.21
CA LYS A 132 12.78 0.00 -18.27
C LYS A 132 11.52 -0.73 -18.76
N LYS A 133 10.48 0.00 -19.18
CA LYS A 133 9.21 -0.58 -19.67
C LYS A 133 8.57 -1.56 -18.67
N ARG A 134 8.50 -1.19 -17.40
CA ARG A 134 7.99 -2.04 -16.32
C ARG A 134 6.54 -1.80 -15.95
N TYR A 135 5.83 -0.92 -16.65
CA TYR A 135 4.40 -0.71 -16.45
C TYR A 135 3.74 -0.20 -17.72
N ASN A 136 2.45 -0.50 -17.87
CA ASN A 136 1.53 0.16 -18.78
C ASN A 136 0.99 1.44 -18.12
N GLU A 137 0.33 1.28 -16.98
CA GLU A 137 -0.29 2.35 -16.19
C GLU A 137 -0.02 2.14 -14.69
N ILE A 138 0.21 3.23 -13.95
CA ILE A 138 0.30 3.21 -12.48
C ILE A 138 -0.86 4.02 -11.92
N PHE A 139 -1.57 3.43 -10.94
CA PHE A 139 -2.42 4.18 -10.01
C PHE A 139 -1.72 4.27 -8.65
N PHE A 140 -1.37 5.48 -8.25
CA PHE A 140 -0.71 5.77 -6.97
C PHE A 140 -1.70 6.42 -6.00
N MET A 141 -2.03 5.73 -4.92
CA MET A 141 -2.96 6.19 -3.90
C MET A 141 -2.26 6.29 -2.55
N ILE A 142 -2.40 7.41 -1.86
CA ILE A 142 -1.69 7.65 -0.61
C ILE A 142 -2.57 8.30 0.45
N ASP A 143 -2.59 7.71 1.65
CA ASP A 143 -3.32 8.19 2.82
C ASP A 143 -2.35 8.63 3.92
N THR A 144 -2.12 9.94 4.01
CA THR A 144 -1.22 10.58 4.97
C THR A 144 -1.53 12.07 5.09
N CYS A 145 -0.98 12.74 6.10
CA CYS A 145 -1.02 14.20 6.16
C CYS A 145 -0.26 14.82 4.98
N GLN A 146 -0.85 15.81 4.33
CA GLN A 146 -0.32 16.46 3.12
C GLN A 146 -0.04 15.51 1.95
N ALA A 147 -0.81 14.42 1.86
CA ALA A 147 -0.73 13.40 0.82
C ALA A 147 -0.59 13.94 -0.61
N ASN A 148 -1.29 15.01 -0.96
CA ASN A 148 -1.27 15.55 -2.32
C ASN A 148 0.11 16.06 -2.78
N THR A 149 1.01 16.34 -1.84
CA THR A 149 2.39 16.73 -2.13
C THR A 149 3.23 15.56 -2.65
N MET A 150 2.89 14.32 -2.26
CA MET A 150 3.70 13.13 -2.54
C MET A 150 3.78 12.74 -4.02
N TYR A 151 2.82 13.17 -4.82
CA TYR A 151 2.83 12.95 -6.28
C TYR A 151 3.12 14.24 -7.06
N SER A 152 3.39 15.37 -6.40
CA SER A 152 3.61 16.67 -7.05
C SER A 152 4.85 16.67 -7.95
N LYS A 153 5.86 15.86 -7.59
CA LYS A 153 7.13 15.73 -8.31
C LYS A 153 7.11 14.66 -9.40
N PHE A 154 6.01 13.93 -9.60
CA PHE A 154 5.96 12.93 -10.66
C PHE A 154 6.08 13.61 -12.03
N TYR A 155 6.84 12.98 -12.93
CA TYR A 155 7.11 13.49 -14.27
C TYR A 155 7.09 12.40 -15.35
N SER A 156 6.85 11.14 -14.97
CA SER A 156 6.75 10.03 -15.91
C SER A 156 5.30 9.83 -16.36
N PRO A 157 5.07 9.45 -17.62
CA PRO A 157 3.72 9.35 -18.17
C PRO A 157 3.01 8.09 -17.69
N ASN A 158 1.71 8.02 -17.98
CA ASN A 158 0.78 6.96 -17.63
C ASN A 158 0.64 6.74 -16.11
N ILE A 159 0.66 7.82 -15.32
CA ILE A 159 0.50 7.76 -13.87
C ILE A 159 -0.75 8.57 -13.46
N LEU A 160 -1.71 7.88 -12.86
CA LEU A 160 -2.83 8.47 -12.14
C LEU A 160 -2.48 8.51 -10.66
N ALA A 161 -2.71 9.63 -9.96
CA ALA A 161 -2.43 9.72 -8.54
C ALA A 161 -3.60 10.32 -7.75
N CYS A 162 -3.81 9.85 -6.53
CA CYS A 162 -4.81 10.37 -5.60
C CYS A 162 -4.26 10.41 -4.17
N GLY A 163 -4.58 11.47 -3.44
CA GLY A 163 -4.14 11.68 -2.06
C GLY A 163 -5.28 12.07 -1.14
N SER A 164 -5.13 11.76 0.15
CA SER A 164 -6.14 12.01 1.19
C SER A 164 -6.32 13.47 1.59
N SER A 165 -5.30 14.33 1.46
CA SER A 165 -5.33 15.70 1.99
C SER A 165 -4.40 16.67 1.24
N GLU A 166 -4.77 17.94 1.19
CA GLU A 166 -4.00 19.01 0.54
C GLU A 166 -2.76 19.45 1.33
N PHE A 167 -1.93 20.30 0.71
CA PHE A 167 -0.81 20.97 1.39
C PHE A 167 -1.33 21.77 2.59
N GLU A 168 -0.58 21.75 3.71
CA GLU A 168 -0.99 22.35 4.99
C GLU A 168 -2.26 21.73 5.65
N GLU A 169 -2.75 20.60 5.14
CA GLU A 169 -3.91 19.87 5.70
C GLU A 169 -3.50 18.52 6.31
N SER A 170 -4.23 18.10 7.36
CA SER A 170 -4.06 16.78 7.98
C SER A 170 -5.00 15.75 7.35
N SER A 171 -4.61 14.46 7.40
CA SER A 171 -5.54 13.34 7.18
C SER A 171 -6.09 12.87 8.52
N TYR A 172 -7.32 12.36 8.54
CA TYR A 172 -8.06 12.07 9.77
C TYR A 172 -8.42 10.59 9.91
N SER A 173 -8.26 10.08 11.13
CA SER A 173 -8.73 8.73 11.44
C SER A 173 -10.25 8.63 11.57
N HIS A 174 -10.78 7.44 11.35
CA HIS A 174 -12.17 7.03 11.51
C HIS A 174 -12.27 5.91 12.56
N HIS A 175 -13.44 5.71 13.16
CA HIS A 175 -13.70 4.69 14.19
C HIS A 175 -12.60 4.58 15.28
N SER A 176 -12.78 5.29 16.40
CA SER A 176 -11.97 5.02 17.59
C SER A 176 -12.46 3.76 18.27
N ASP A 177 -11.56 2.82 18.53
CA ASP A 177 -11.82 1.70 19.42
C ASP A 177 -11.46 2.11 20.84
N VAL A 178 -12.44 2.09 21.74
CA VAL A 178 -12.27 2.51 23.13
C VAL A 178 -11.56 1.43 23.96
N GLU A 179 -11.72 0.15 23.60
CA GLU A 179 -11.07 -0.98 24.29
C GLU A 179 -9.58 -1.07 23.91
N LEU A 180 -9.26 -0.86 22.63
CA LEU A 180 -7.87 -0.81 22.14
C LEU A 180 -7.21 0.56 22.35
N GLY A 181 -8.00 1.61 22.58
CA GLY A 181 -7.52 2.98 22.79
C GLY A 181 -6.89 3.63 21.55
N VAL A 182 -7.15 3.10 20.35
CA VAL A 182 -6.58 3.56 19.09
C VAL A 182 -7.65 3.66 18.00
N ALA A 183 -7.44 4.55 17.02
CA ALA A 183 -8.27 4.57 15.82
C ALA A 183 -7.85 3.45 14.86
N VAL A 184 -8.83 2.65 14.44
CA VAL A 184 -8.59 1.39 13.71
C VAL A 184 -8.48 1.56 12.20
N ILE A 185 -8.99 2.65 11.63
CA ILE A 185 -8.92 2.89 10.18
C ILE A 185 -8.91 4.39 9.89
N ASP A 186 -8.35 4.82 8.77
CA ASP A 186 -8.40 6.22 8.35
C ASP A 186 -9.62 6.54 7.48
N ARG A 187 -10.12 7.79 7.52
CA ARG A 187 -11.38 8.19 6.84
C ARG A 187 -11.31 7.99 5.34
N PHE A 188 -10.24 8.48 4.72
CA PHE A 188 -10.03 8.35 3.28
C PHE A 188 -10.03 6.89 2.86
N THR A 189 -9.32 6.06 3.61
CA THR A 189 -9.27 4.61 3.38
C THR A 189 -10.62 3.94 3.62
N TYR A 190 -11.32 4.25 4.72
CA TYR A 190 -12.64 3.72 5.03
C TYR A 190 -13.64 4.00 3.92
N TYR A 191 -13.75 5.24 3.45
CA TYR A 191 -14.69 5.60 2.39
C TYR A 191 -14.29 5.03 1.02
N SER A 192 -12.99 4.87 0.77
CA SER A 192 -12.52 4.16 -0.42
C SER A 192 -12.94 2.69 -0.40
N LEU A 193 -12.81 2.03 0.76
CA LEU A 193 -13.24 0.63 0.93
C LEU A 193 -14.76 0.50 0.85
N GLU A 194 -15.51 1.39 1.50
CA GLU A 194 -16.99 1.45 1.42
C GLU A 194 -17.45 1.58 -0.04
N PHE A 195 -16.76 2.38 -0.86
CA PHE A 195 -17.02 2.45 -2.29
C PHE A 195 -16.73 1.11 -2.98
N LEU A 196 -15.54 0.53 -2.77
CA LEU A 196 -15.09 -0.71 -3.41
C LEU A 196 -15.93 -1.93 -3.00
N GLU A 197 -16.57 -1.91 -1.83
CA GLU A 197 -17.49 -2.95 -1.37
C GLU A 197 -18.76 -3.05 -2.23
N ASN A 198 -19.18 -1.95 -2.87
CA ASN A 198 -20.31 -1.95 -3.80
C ASN A 198 -19.99 -2.71 -5.11
N ILE A 199 -18.72 -3.02 -5.37
CA ILE A 199 -18.28 -3.80 -6.52
C ILE A 199 -18.40 -5.28 -6.18
N LYS A 200 -19.49 -5.90 -6.64
CA LYS A 200 -19.80 -7.31 -6.35
C LYS A 200 -19.06 -8.30 -7.24
N ASP A 201 -18.78 -7.90 -8.48
CA ASP A 201 -18.11 -8.75 -9.46
C ASP A 201 -17.20 -7.94 -10.39
N LYS A 202 -16.41 -8.66 -11.18
CA LYS A 202 -15.44 -8.13 -12.13
C LYS A 202 -16.07 -7.43 -13.34
N THR A 203 -17.39 -7.48 -13.49
CA THR A 203 -18.14 -6.87 -14.61
C THR A 203 -18.68 -5.48 -14.29
N SER A 204 -18.33 -4.94 -13.12
CA SER A 204 -18.67 -3.59 -12.72
C SER A 204 -18.18 -2.55 -13.74
N ASN A 205 -19.09 -1.64 -14.10
CA ASN A 205 -18.80 -0.50 -14.98
C ASN A 205 -18.48 0.78 -14.20
N LEU A 206 -18.25 0.68 -12.89
CA LEU A 206 -17.84 1.83 -12.07
C LEU A 206 -16.45 2.30 -12.48
N THR A 207 -16.28 3.61 -12.49
CA THR A 207 -15.11 4.29 -13.05
C THR A 207 -14.24 4.90 -11.96
N MET A 208 -12.99 5.22 -12.28
CA MET A 208 -12.09 5.95 -11.39
C MET A 208 -12.70 7.30 -10.99
N LYS A 209 -13.44 7.96 -11.90
CA LYS A 209 -14.18 9.18 -11.58
C LYS A 209 -15.22 8.96 -10.49
N ASP A 210 -15.97 7.85 -10.54
CA ASP A 210 -16.99 7.56 -9.52
C ASP A 210 -16.37 7.40 -8.13
N LEU A 211 -15.18 6.77 -8.03
CA LEU A 211 -14.43 6.70 -6.77
C LEU A 211 -14.01 8.10 -6.29
N PHE A 212 -13.45 8.93 -7.17
CA PHE A 212 -13.01 10.27 -6.79
C PHE A 212 -14.17 11.19 -6.38
N ASP A 213 -15.30 11.12 -7.08
CA ASP A 213 -16.52 11.86 -6.74
C ASP A 213 -17.11 11.38 -5.40
N TYR A 214 -16.90 10.11 -5.03
CA TYR A 214 -17.36 9.54 -3.77
C TYR A 214 -16.62 10.11 -2.55
N LEU A 215 -15.36 10.50 -2.72
CA LEU A 215 -14.47 10.95 -1.65
C LEU A 215 -14.64 12.45 -1.35
N THR A 216 -15.85 12.84 -0.95
CA THR A 216 -16.19 14.24 -0.66
C THR A 216 -15.57 14.74 0.65
N PHE A 217 -15.42 16.07 0.77
CA PHE A 217 -14.96 16.71 2.01
C PHE A 217 -15.81 16.32 3.23
N ASP A 218 -17.14 16.24 3.08
CA ASP A 218 -18.05 15.85 4.18
C ASP A 218 -17.80 14.43 4.69
N LYS A 219 -17.33 13.53 3.82
CA LYS A 219 -16.93 12.17 4.19
C LYS A 219 -15.52 12.17 4.79
N VAL A 220 -14.54 12.63 4.02
CA VAL A 220 -13.12 12.44 4.37
C VAL A 220 -12.63 13.43 5.43
N HIS A 221 -13.27 14.59 5.55
CA HIS A 221 -12.89 15.75 6.38
C HIS A 221 -11.58 16.41 5.96
N SER A 222 -11.11 16.13 4.74
CA SER A 222 -9.97 16.77 4.10
C SER A 222 -10.20 16.88 2.59
N HIS A 223 -9.41 17.70 1.92
CA HIS A 223 -9.46 17.90 0.47
C HIS A 223 -8.65 16.81 -0.23
N THR A 224 -9.34 15.79 -0.72
CA THR A 224 -8.71 14.75 -1.52
C THR A 224 -8.26 15.31 -2.86
N GLY A 225 -7.01 15.04 -3.24
CA GLY A 225 -6.47 15.47 -4.52
C GLY A 225 -6.46 14.34 -5.54
N VAL A 226 -6.60 14.70 -6.81
CA VAL A 226 -6.40 13.78 -7.94
C VAL A 226 -5.53 14.48 -8.98
N ARG A 227 -4.47 13.80 -9.43
CA ARG A 227 -3.57 14.27 -10.47
C ARG A 227 -3.74 13.42 -11.72
N THR A 228 -4.13 14.06 -12.83
CA THR A 228 -4.46 13.39 -14.10
C THR A 228 -3.63 13.86 -15.29
N ASP A 229 -2.79 14.90 -15.18
CA ASP A 229 -2.00 15.47 -16.28
C ASP A 229 -0.99 14.50 -16.89
N LEU A 230 -0.51 13.53 -16.11
CA LEU A 230 0.39 12.47 -16.56
C LEU A 230 -0.35 11.23 -17.08
N PHE A 231 -1.67 11.16 -16.95
CA PHE A 231 -2.48 10.00 -17.30
C PHE A 231 -3.23 10.25 -18.62
N LYS A 232 -3.06 9.34 -19.58
CA LYS A 232 -3.54 9.58 -20.96
C LYS A 232 -5.06 9.43 -21.12
N ARG A 233 -5.66 8.51 -20.37
CA ARG A 233 -7.09 8.18 -20.47
C ARG A 233 -7.91 9.15 -19.64
N ASN A 234 -9.14 9.40 -20.06
CA ASN A 234 -10.10 10.12 -19.23
C ASN A 234 -10.55 9.21 -18.07
N VAL A 235 -10.44 9.70 -16.84
CA VAL A 235 -10.85 8.97 -15.63
C VAL A 235 -12.32 8.56 -15.61
N SER A 236 -13.16 9.22 -16.43
CA SER A 236 -14.57 8.87 -16.63
C SER A 236 -14.77 7.59 -17.47
N ASP A 237 -13.73 7.14 -18.18
CA ASP A 237 -13.77 5.95 -19.05
C ASP A 237 -12.86 4.83 -18.51
N VAL A 238 -12.20 5.06 -17.36
CA VAL A 238 -11.27 4.10 -16.75
C VAL A 238 -12.01 3.34 -15.68
N LEU A 239 -12.14 2.04 -15.83
CA LEU A 239 -12.85 1.19 -14.88
C LEU A 239 -12.03 1.03 -13.61
N ILE A 240 -12.71 0.93 -12.47
CA ILE A 240 -12.07 0.60 -11.18
C ILE A 240 -11.39 -0.77 -11.27
N THR A 241 -12.00 -1.71 -11.99
CA THR A 241 -11.47 -3.06 -12.19
C THR A 241 -10.15 -3.08 -12.96
N ASP A 242 -9.79 -2.03 -13.71
CA ASP A 242 -8.48 -1.91 -14.39
C ASP A 242 -7.31 -1.82 -13.40
N PHE A 243 -7.58 -1.38 -12.16
CA PHE A 243 -6.56 -1.24 -11.12
C PHE A 243 -6.85 -2.07 -9.89
N PHE A 244 -8.09 -2.44 -9.60
CA PHE A 244 -8.45 -3.17 -8.38
C PHE A 244 -8.95 -4.60 -8.64
N GLY A 245 -9.15 -5.00 -9.90
CA GLY A 245 -9.67 -6.31 -10.27
C GLY A 245 -8.72 -7.09 -11.16
N ASN A 246 -8.88 -8.41 -11.18
CA ASN A 246 -8.20 -9.27 -12.14
C ASN A 246 -9.11 -9.52 -13.34
N VAL A 247 -9.05 -8.61 -14.32
CA VAL A 247 -9.74 -8.75 -15.61
C VAL A 247 -8.87 -9.61 -16.52
N GLN A 248 -9.17 -10.91 -16.58
CA GLN A 248 -8.61 -11.75 -17.64
C GLN A 248 -9.44 -11.49 -18.91
N GLU A 249 -8.84 -10.88 -19.93
CA GLU A 249 -9.40 -10.96 -21.27
C GLU A 249 -9.33 -12.41 -21.74
N ILE A 250 -10.43 -13.14 -21.60
CA ILE A 250 -10.59 -14.43 -22.26
C ILE A 250 -10.80 -14.09 -23.73
N ILE A 251 -9.75 -14.14 -24.54
CA ILE A 251 -9.88 -14.21 -25.99
C ILE A 251 -10.48 -15.59 -26.27
N PRO A 252 -11.75 -15.70 -26.72
CA PRO A 252 -12.30 -17.00 -27.07
C PRO A 252 -11.54 -17.48 -28.30
N ASP A 253 -10.81 -18.60 -28.18
CA ASP A 253 -10.21 -19.26 -29.33
C ASP A 253 -11.37 -19.73 -30.23
N LEU A 254 -11.61 -19.00 -31.33
CA LEU A 254 -12.57 -19.40 -32.35
C LEU A 254 -11.95 -20.49 -33.23
N SER A 255 -11.60 -21.61 -32.62
CA SER A 255 -11.31 -22.87 -33.29
C SER A 255 -11.78 -24.00 -32.40
N ASP A 256 -13.03 -24.41 -32.58
CA ASP A 256 -13.31 -25.77 -33.04
C ASP A 256 -14.83 -25.95 -33.12
N SER A 257 -15.32 -25.85 -34.36
CA SER A 257 -16.51 -26.54 -34.77
C SER A 257 -16.19 -28.03 -34.78
N ASP A 258 -16.53 -28.75 -33.71
CA ASP A 258 -16.94 -30.15 -33.83
C ASP A 258 -17.78 -30.57 -32.63
N GLY A 259 -19.00 -31.02 -32.93
CA GLY A 259 -19.95 -31.47 -31.95
C GLY A 259 -19.51 -32.78 -31.31
N ASN A 260 -19.49 -32.82 -29.98
CA ASN A 260 -19.82 -34.04 -29.25
C ASN A 260 -20.39 -33.72 -27.87
N ASN A 261 -21.65 -34.11 -27.69
CA ASN A 261 -22.33 -34.17 -26.40
C ASN A 261 -21.62 -35.19 -25.50
N ILE A 262 -20.97 -34.74 -24.43
CA ILE A 262 -20.68 -35.59 -23.28
C ILE A 262 -21.25 -34.91 -22.05
N LYS A 263 -22.39 -35.45 -21.59
CA LYS A 263 -22.86 -35.25 -20.21
C LYS A 263 -21.87 -35.95 -19.29
N HIS A 264 -21.13 -35.21 -18.48
CA HIS A 264 -20.59 -35.76 -17.23
C HIS A 264 -21.13 -34.95 -16.06
N GLY A 265 -21.82 -35.68 -15.17
CA GLY A 265 -22.51 -35.14 -14.02
C GLY A 265 -21.57 -34.59 -12.96
N ILE A 266 -22.12 -33.58 -12.30
CA ILE A 266 -21.79 -32.99 -11.00
C ILE A 266 -21.29 -34.05 -10.01
N ASN A 267 -20.22 -33.73 -9.30
CA ASN A 267 -20.08 -33.88 -7.84
C ASN A 267 -18.72 -33.29 -7.43
N ASP A 268 -18.73 -32.00 -7.06
CA ASP A 268 -17.78 -31.45 -6.09
C ASP A 268 -18.59 -30.44 -5.26
N GLU A 269 -19.10 -30.93 -4.13
CA GLU A 269 -19.58 -30.10 -3.03
C GLU A 269 -18.34 -29.48 -2.36
N GLU A 270 -18.02 -28.24 -2.72
CA GLU A 270 -17.20 -27.38 -1.87
C GLU A 270 -18.11 -26.33 -1.23
N ASP A 271 -18.14 -26.35 0.10
CA ASP A 271 -18.93 -25.49 0.98
C ASP A 271 -18.70 -24.01 0.67
N TYR A 272 -19.67 -23.39 0.00
CA TYR A 272 -19.73 -21.94 -0.15
C TYR A 272 -20.14 -21.33 1.20
N TYR A 273 -19.16 -21.07 2.07
CA TYR A 273 -19.36 -20.16 3.19
C TYR A 273 -19.71 -18.79 2.61
N ILE A 274 -20.95 -18.36 2.81
CA ILE A 274 -21.37 -16.98 2.58
C ILE A 274 -20.62 -16.12 3.60
N GLU A 275 -19.45 -15.61 3.22
CA GLU A 275 -18.68 -14.66 4.03
C GLU A 275 -19.51 -13.38 4.11
N LYS A 276 -20.06 -13.10 5.29
CA LYS A 276 -20.87 -11.92 5.57
C LYS A 276 -19.97 -10.69 5.37
N THR A 277 -20.40 -9.71 4.58
CA THR A 277 -19.55 -8.58 4.22
C THR A 277 -19.31 -7.64 5.41
N VAL A 278 -18.20 -6.88 5.38
CA VAL A 278 -17.81 -5.92 6.43
C VAL A 278 -18.93 -4.93 6.76
N LEU A 279 -19.67 -4.50 5.74
CA LEU A 279 -20.77 -3.55 5.85
C LEU A 279 -22.08 -4.18 6.37
N ASP A 280 -22.40 -5.41 5.98
CA ASP A 280 -23.58 -6.13 6.51
C ASP A 280 -23.50 -6.28 8.04
N LEU A 281 -22.28 -6.47 8.53
CA LEU A 281 -21.97 -6.58 9.96
C LEU A 281 -22.00 -5.21 10.67
N ALA A 282 -21.51 -4.15 10.03
CA ALA A 282 -21.54 -2.80 10.57
C ALA A 282 -22.96 -2.19 10.64
N ILE A 283 -23.83 -2.51 9.67
CA ILE A 283 -25.22 -2.03 9.61
C ILE A 283 -26.06 -2.68 10.71
N GLU A 284 -25.93 -3.99 10.93
CA GLU A 284 -26.65 -4.70 12.02
C GLU A 284 -26.27 -4.15 13.41
N ALA A 285 -25.03 -3.68 13.60
CA ALA A 285 -24.54 -3.11 14.86
C ALA A 285 -25.01 -1.66 15.12
N SER A 286 -25.29 -0.87 14.08
CA SER A 286 -25.68 0.55 14.20
C SER A 286 -27.10 0.79 14.72
N GLY A 287 -27.95 -0.24 14.78
CA GLY A 287 -29.35 -0.12 15.15
C GLY A 287 -29.64 0.00 16.66
N ASN A 288 -28.63 -0.05 17.55
CA ASN A 288 -28.90 -0.46 18.94
C ASN A 288 -28.19 0.28 20.09
N SER A 289 -27.73 1.53 19.92
CA SER A 289 -27.17 2.26 21.09
C SER A 289 -27.14 3.78 20.92
N SER A 290 -28.24 4.42 21.32
CA SER A 290 -28.22 5.76 21.91
C SER A 290 -28.28 5.60 23.43
N ASP A 291 -27.21 5.98 24.14
CA ASP A 291 -27.23 6.71 25.42
C ASP A 291 -25.92 6.59 26.24
N VAL A 292 -25.56 7.74 26.85
CA VAL A 292 -24.71 7.96 28.05
C VAL A 292 -23.26 8.45 27.86
N LEU A 293 -22.99 9.51 28.64
CA LEU A 293 -21.93 10.52 28.69
C LEU A 293 -20.71 10.17 29.59
N GLU A 294 -19.64 10.96 29.37
CA GLU A 294 -18.78 11.67 30.35
C GLU A 294 -17.42 11.13 30.89
N GLU A 295 -16.40 11.97 30.62
CA GLU A 295 -15.19 12.43 31.36
C GLU A 295 -14.31 11.49 32.23
N ASN A 296 -12.98 11.57 32.02
CA ASN A 296 -12.01 12.00 33.06
C ASN A 296 -10.55 12.23 32.55
N LYS A 297 -9.89 13.26 33.11
CA LYS A 297 -8.48 13.68 32.90
C LYS A 297 -7.50 13.02 33.88
N THR A 298 -6.20 12.88 33.54
CA THR A 298 -5.07 13.04 34.49
C THR A 298 -3.68 13.19 33.81
N ASN A 299 -2.82 14.03 34.43
CA ASN A 299 -1.45 14.46 34.06
C ASN A 299 -0.34 13.44 34.37
N THR A 300 0.81 13.44 33.65
CA THR A 300 2.13 13.03 34.20
C THR A 300 3.38 13.60 33.47
N LEU A 301 4.24 14.28 34.26
CA LEU A 301 5.72 14.48 34.28
C LEU A 301 6.59 14.76 33.03
N VAL A 302 7.30 15.91 33.09
CA VAL A 302 8.38 16.37 32.20
C VAL A 302 9.75 16.11 32.84
N LEU A 303 10.66 15.43 32.13
CA LEU A 303 12.11 15.37 32.40
C LEU A 303 12.90 15.82 31.15
N LYS A 304 14.06 16.45 31.38
CA LYS A 304 14.71 17.51 30.58
C LYS A 304 15.49 17.03 29.34
N GLU A 305 15.24 17.69 28.22
CA GLU A 305 15.75 17.49 26.84
C GLU A 305 17.18 18.00 26.56
N ASN A 306 17.87 18.58 27.56
CA ASN A 306 19.10 19.34 27.32
C ASN A 306 20.43 18.56 27.44
N ASP A 307 20.43 17.35 28.00
CA ASP A 307 21.67 16.58 28.21
C ASP A 307 22.02 15.66 27.03
N ILE A 308 21.03 15.25 26.22
CA ILE A 308 21.21 14.35 25.06
C ILE A 308 21.86 15.09 23.89
N ASN A 309 21.44 16.33 23.63
CA ASN A 309 21.95 17.15 22.53
C ASN A 309 23.45 17.49 22.68
N LYS A 310 23.96 17.54 23.92
CA LYS A 310 25.37 17.82 24.20
C LYS A 310 26.29 16.63 23.95
N TYR A 311 25.77 15.41 24.03
CA TYR A 311 26.53 14.18 23.78
C TYR A 311 26.69 13.88 22.29
N LEU A 312 25.62 14.13 21.51
CA LEU A 312 25.61 13.93 20.05
C LEU A 312 26.56 14.89 19.32
N HIS A 313 26.63 16.16 19.74
CA HIS A 313 27.47 17.16 19.09
C HIS A 313 28.98 16.87 19.21
N ASN A 314 29.43 16.26 20.31
CA ASN A 314 30.85 15.94 20.52
C ASN A 314 31.32 14.71 19.74
N THR A 315 30.41 13.76 19.47
CA THR A 315 30.73 12.50 18.79
C THR A 315 30.94 12.73 17.28
N ILE A 316 30.07 13.55 16.66
CA ILE A 316 30.15 13.89 15.23
C ILE A 316 31.44 14.66 14.91
N LYS A 317 31.88 15.54 15.82
CA LYS A 317 33.11 16.33 15.64
C LYS A 317 34.37 15.45 15.61
N SER A 318 34.41 14.39 16.43
CA SER A 318 35.56 13.49 16.51
C SER A 318 35.76 12.58 15.27
N GLY A 319 34.67 12.22 14.57
CA GLY A 319 34.73 11.41 13.35
C GLY A 319 35.20 12.19 12.12
N HIS A 320 34.83 13.48 12.04
CA HIS A 320 35.22 14.34 10.93
C HIS A 320 36.72 14.68 10.95
N ASP A 321 37.30 14.87 12.13
CA ASP A 321 38.73 15.17 12.29
C ASP A 321 39.62 13.94 11.99
N ALA A 322 39.12 12.72 12.25
CA ALA A 322 39.84 11.48 11.95
C ALA A 322 39.96 11.20 10.44
N ALA A 323 38.91 11.51 9.66
CA ALA A 323 38.89 11.32 8.21
C ALA A 323 39.85 12.29 7.48
N ASN A 324 39.95 13.54 7.94
CA ASN A 324 40.84 14.54 7.36
C ASN A 324 42.33 14.28 7.64
N SER A 325 42.67 13.59 8.74
CA SER A 325 44.06 13.30 9.12
C SER A 325 44.77 12.26 8.24
N LYS A 326 44.02 11.50 7.41
CA LYS A 326 44.56 10.42 6.57
C LYS A 326 44.64 10.73 5.07
N GLY A 327 44.14 11.89 4.63
CA GLY A 327 44.32 12.37 3.26
C GLY A 327 43.66 11.52 2.16
N GLU A 328 42.63 10.74 2.49
CA GLU A 328 41.93 9.87 1.53
C GLU A 328 40.58 10.49 1.12
N GLY A 329 40.35 10.65 -0.19
CA GLY A 329 39.09 11.15 -0.73
C GLY A 329 37.99 10.08 -0.77
N PRO A 330 36.70 10.47 -0.87
CA PRO A 330 35.56 9.59 -0.57
C PRO A 330 35.27 8.47 -1.59
N ILE A 331 36.06 8.37 -2.67
CA ILE A 331 35.68 7.63 -3.89
C ILE A 331 36.59 6.41 -4.15
N THR A 332 37.70 6.25 -3.43
CA THR A 332 38.71 5.22 -3.75
C THR A 332 38.56 3.88 -3.04
N TRP A 333 37.49 3.68 -2.24
CA TRP A 333 37.23 2.38 -1.59
C TRP A 333 36.16 1.53 -2.30
N TRP A 334 35.28 2.13 -3.13
CA TRP A 334 34.16 1.43 -3.78
C TRP A 334 34.49 0.74 -5.11
N LYS A 335 35.63 1.06 -5.74
CA LYS A 335 35.96 0.58 -7.08
C LYS A 335 36.56 -0.83 -7.15
N THR A 336 36.84 -1.48 -6.03
CA THR A 336 37.54 -2.77 -6.00
C THR A 336 36.60 -3.99 -5.89
N LEU A 337 35.28 -3.80 -5.82
CA LEU A 337 34.32 -4.91 -5.67
C LEU A 337 33.56 -5.27 -6.96
N ALA A 338 33.67 -4.44 -8.01
CA ALA A 338 32.86 -4.56 -9.23
C ALA A 338 33.47 -5.48 -10.32
N SER A 339 34.30 -6.46 -9.97
CA SER A 339 35.03 -7.28 -10.95
C SER A 339 34.97 -8.79 -10.70
N THR A 340 33.78 -9.40 -10.75
CA THR A 340 33.54 -10.85 -10.89
C THR A 340 32.02 -11.07 -10.80
N THR A 341 31.24 -11.62 -11.73
CA THR A 341 31.46 -12.55 -12.84
C THR A 341 30.22 -12.60 -13.75
N ASN A 342 30.45 -12.47 -15.07
CA ASN A 342 29.86 -13.20 -16.20
C ASN A 342 28.38 -13.68 -16.16
N GLY A 343 27.53 -13.10 -17.01
CA GLY A 343 26.11 -13.46 -17.15
C GLY A 343 25.79 -14.71 -18.00
N VAL A 344 24.49 -14.86 -18.33
CA VAL A 344 23.90 -15.30 -19.64
C VAL A 344 22.39 -15.63 -19.49
N ILE A 345 21.55 -14.85 -20.19
CA ILE A 345 20.39 -15.17 -21.09
C ILE A 345 19.35 -16.28 -20.72
N PHE A 346 18.03 -15.96 -20.67
CA PHE A 346 16.95 -16.45 -21.58
C PHE A 346 15.53 -15.89 -21.28
N THR A 347 14.66 -16.01 -22.30
CA THR A 347 13.53 -15.17 -22.75
C THR A 347 12.09 -15.58 -22.36
N THR A 348 11.20 -14.58 -22.36
CA THR A 348 9.76 -14.46 -22.77
C THR A 348 8.63 -15.35 -22.23
N LEU A 349 7.63 -14.70 -21.59
CA LEU A 349 6.18 -14.98 -21.64
C LEU A 349 5.42 -13.69 -21.29
N CYS A 350 4.55 -13.20 -22.19
CA CYS A 350 3.69 -12.03 -21.95
C CYS A 350 2.34 -12.49 -21.41
N PHE A 351 2.06 -12.14 -20.15
CA PHE A 351 0.72 -12.04 -19.59
C PHE A 351 0.53 -10.58 -19.14
N ILE A 352 -0.67 -10.03 -19.32
CA ILE A 352 -1.09 -8.79 -18.64
C ILE A 352 -1.20 -9.18 -17.16
N LEU A 353 -0.16 -8.89 -16.40
CA LEU A 353 -0.10 -9.14 -14.97
C LEU A 353 -0.39 -7.81 -14.27
N TYR A 354 -1.49 -7.77 -13.54
CA TYR A 354 -1.70 -6.74 -12.53
C TYR A 354 -0.73 -7.05 -11.38
N LYS A 355 0.01 -6.07 -10.86
CA LYS A 355 0.73 -6.25 -9.59
C LYS A 355 0.58 -5.05 -8.67
N PHE A 356 0.51 -5.32 -7.38
CA PHE A 356 0.13 -4.37 -6.35
C PHE A 356 1.28 -4.17 -5.38
N VAL A 357 1.47 -2.95 -4.90
CA VAL A 357 2.37 -2.67 -3.78
C VAL A 357 1.57 -1.96 -2.70
N ILE A 358 1.38 -2.62 -1.57
CA ILE A 358 0.57 -2.12 -0.47
C ILE A 358 1.49 -1.98 0.77
N VAL A 359 1.68 -0.76 1.25
CA VAL A 359 2.70 -0.42 2.27
C VAL A 359 2.07 0.30 3.46
N THR A 360 2.36 -0.17 4.69
CA THR A 360 2.01 0.53 5.94
C THR A 360 3.21 1.15 6.63
N GLU A 361 2.93 2.10 7.51
CA GLU A 361 3.78 2.50 8.65
C GLU A 361 3.31 1.95 10.03
N PRO A 362 4.19 1.96 11.06
CA PRO A 362 3.83 1.75 12.46
C PRO A 362 3.10 2.97 13.05
N LYS A 363 2.26 2.75 14.08
CA LYS A 363 1.83 3.79 15.03
C LYS A 363 2.60 3.58 16.34
N ASN A 364 3.22 4.64 16.87
CA ASN A 364 3.75 4.64 18.25
C ASN A 364 2.61 4.72 19.28
#